data_AF-C1KJ94-F1
#
_entry.id   AF-C1KJ94-F1
#
_cell.length_a   1.000
_cell.length_b   1.000
_cell.length_c   1.000
_cell.angle_alpha   90.00
_cell.angle_beta   90.00
_cell.angle_gamma   90.00
#
_symmetry.space_group_name_H-M   'P 1'
#
loop_
_entity.id
_entity.type
_entity.pdbx_description
1 polymer ?
#
loop_
_entity_poly.entity_id
_entity_poly.type
_entity_poly.pdbx_seq_one_letter_code
_entity_poly.pdbx_strand_id
1 'polypeptide(L)'
;TSISDVTFSYQVITSLLLGTLIFCAVLGNACVVAAIALERSLQNVANYLIGSLAVTDLMVSVLVLPMAALYQVLNKWTLGQVTCDLFIALDVLCCTSSILHLCAIALDRYWAITDPIDYVNKRTPRRAAALISLTWLIGFLIS
;
A
#
# COMPACT_ATOMS: atom_id res chain seq x y z
N THR A 1 37.58 13.47 0.25
CA THR A 1 37.37 12.17 -0.43
C THR A 1 36.47 11.26 0.39
N SER A 2 36.71 11.05 1.69
CA SER A 2 35.88 10.11 2.49
C SER A 2 34.37 10.43 2.60
N ILE A 3 33.96 11.70 2.74
CA ILE A 3 32.54 12.04 2.95
C ILE A 3 31.69 11.79 1.70
N SER A 4 32.21 12.12 0.51
CA SER A 4 31.53 11.88 -0.77
C SER A 4 31.36 10.37 -1.05
N ASP A 5 32.35 9.56 -0.69
CA ASP A 5 32.29 8.10 -0.89
C ASP A 5 31.27 7.44 0.05
N VAL A 6 31.15 7.94 1.29
CA VAL A 6 30.15 7.48 2.27
C VAL A 6 28.73 7.84 1.81
N THR A 7 28.50 9.07 1.34
CA THR A 7 27.18 9.50 0.84
C THR A 7 26.77 8.73 -0.42
N PHE A 8 27.69 8.51 -1.36
CA PHE A 8 27.42 7.73 -2.56
C PHE A 8 27.08 6.27 -2.23
N SER A 9 27.87 5.64 -1.36
CA SER A 9 27.62 4.26 -0.90
C SER A 9 26.25 4.14 -0.22
N TYR A 10 25.89 5.10 0.63
CA TYR A 10 24.58 5.17 1.28
C TYR A 10 23.42 5.26 0.28
N GLN A 11 23.53 6.12 -0.73
CA GLN A 11 22.51 6.27 -1.77
C GLN A 11 22.32 4.99 -2.58
N VAL A 12 23.42 4.34 -2.97
CA VAL A 12 23.38 3.08 -3.74
C VAL A 12 22.73 1.97 -2.91
N ILE A 13 23.16 1.78 -1.65
CA ILE A 13 22.63 0.73 -0.77
C ILE A 13 21.13 0.96 -0.51
N THR A 14 20.74 2.21 -0.21
CA THR A 14 19.35 2.57 0.08
C THR A 14 18.47 2.39 -1.16
N SER A 15 18.95 2.80 -2.35
CA SER A 15 18.22 2.58 -3.61
C SER A 15 18.04 1.10 -3.91
N LEU A 16 19.07 0.28 -3.70
CA LEU A 16 19.01 -1.16 -3.96
C LEU A 16 18.04 -1.85 -2.99
N LEU A 17 18.10 -1.52 -1.70
CA LEU A 17 17.21 -2.05 -0.67
C LEU A 17 15.75 -1.66 -0.95
N LEU A 18 15.47 -0.37 -1.14
CA LEU A 18 14.11 0.12 -1.39
C LEU A 18 13.57 -0.43 -2.71
N GLY A 19 14.37 -0.42 -3.78
CA GLY A 19 13.98 -0.98 -5.07
C GLY A 19 13.63 -2.48 -4.98
N THR A 20 14.43 -3.25 -4.24
CA THR A 20 14.16 -4.68 -4.02
C THR A 20 12.87 -4.89 -3.22
N LEU A 21 12.64 -4.11 -2.17
CA LEU A 21 11.42 -4.18 -1.37
C LEU A 21 10.16 -3.83 -2.19
N ILE A 22 10.23 -2.77 -3.01
CA ILE A 22 9.14 -2.37 -3.91
C ILE A 22 8.85 -3.49 -4.90
N PHE A 23 9.89 -4.05 -5.53
CA PHE A 23 9.74 -5.15 -6.48
C PHE A 23 9.08 -6.37 -5.84
N CYS A 24 9.54 -6.78 -4.65
CA CYS A 24 8.94 -7.87 -3.89
C CYS A 24 7.48 -7.58 -3.52
N ALA A 25 7.15 -6.35 -3.12
CA ALA A 25 5.79 -5.95 -2.78
C ALA A 25 4.86 -6.00 -4.00
N VAL A 26 5.31 -5.51 -5.16
CA VAL A 26 4.54 -5.56 -6.41
C VAL A 26 4.32 -7.01 -6.83
N LEU A 27 5.38 -7.83 -6.86
CA LEU A 27 5.29 -9.24 -7.23
C LEU A 27 4.38 -10.03 -6.27
N GLY A 28 4.57 -9.86 -4.96
CA GLY A 28 3.78 -10.58 -3.96
C GLY A 28 2.29 -10.28 -4.11
N ASN A 29 1.92 -9.00 -4.19
CA ASN A 29 0.52 -8.61 -4.34
C ASN A 29 -0.05 -8.98 -5.72
N ALA A 30 0.73 -8.89 -6.79
CA ALA A 30 0.31 -9.35 -8.12
C ALA A 30 0.05 -10.86 -8.15
N CYS A 31 0.91 -11.65 -7.50
CA CYS A 31 0.72 -13.09 -7.34
C CYS A 31 -0.55 -13.41 -6.57
N VAL A 32 -0.88 -12.67 -5.51
CA VAL A 32 -2.12 -12.84 -4.74
C VAL A 32 -3.35 -12.57 -5.62
N VAL A 33 -3.35 -11.45 -6.36
CA VAL A 33 -4.45 -11.13 -7.30
C VAL A 33 -4.57 -12.21 -8.39
N ALA A 34 -3.43 -12.64 -8.96
CA ALA A 34 -3.41 -13.67 -9.99
C ALA A 34 -3.91 -15.03 -9.46
N ALA A 35 -3.53 -15.43 -8.24
CA ALA A 35 -3.98 -16.67 -7.62
C ALA A 35 -5.50 -16.69 -7.42
N ILE A 36 -6.09 -15.58 -6.95
CA ILE A 36 -7.56 -15.46 -6.78
C ILE A 36 -8.28 -15.40 -8.14
N ALA A 37 -7.66 -14.79 -9.16
CA ALA A 37 -8.24 -14.70 -10.50
C ALA A 37 -8.22 -16.04 -11.26
N LEU A 38 -7.13 -16.81 -11.12
CA LEU A 38 -6.92 -18.07 -11.84
C LEU A 38 -7.69 -19.23 -11.20
N GLU A 39 -7.76 -19.27 -9.86
CA GLU A 39 -8.35 -20.39 -9.13
C GLU A 39 -9.79 -20.10 -8.71
N ARG A 40 -10.75 -20.70 -9.43
CA ARG A 40 -12.19 -20.52 -9.13
C ARG A 40 -12.59 -21.03 -7.75
N SER A 41 -11.90 -22.05 -7.22
CA SER A 41 -12.18 -22.55 -5.86
C SER A 41 -11.82 -21.54 -4.77
N LEU A 42 -10.94 -20.57 -5.08
CA LEU A 42 -10.56 -19.49 -4.17
C LEU A 42 -11.46 -18.25 -4.30
N GLN A 43 -12.50 -18.23 -5.13
CA GLN A 43 -13.37 -17.04 -5.34
C GLN A 43 -14.49 -16.91 -4.28
N ASN A 44 -14.11 -16.96 -3.01
CA ASN A 44 -15.01 -16.80 -1.86
C ASN A 44 -14.95 -15.38 -1.29
N VAL A 45 -15.99 -14.97 -0.55
CA VAL A 45 -16.10 -13.60 0.01
C VAL A 45 -14.89 -13.19 0.86
N ALA A 46 -14.30 -14.14 1.60
CA ALA A 46 -13.07 -13.90 2.37
C ALA A 46 -11.88 -13.55 1.46
N ASN A 47 -11.73 -14.23 0.33
CA ASN A 47 -10.62 -14.03 -0.61
C ASN A 47 -10.83 -12.79 -1.48
N TYR A 48 -12.07 -12.36 -1.73
CA TYR A 48 -12.33 -11.04 -2.33
C TYR A 48 -11.83 -9.89 -1.47
N LEU A 49 -11.83 -10.02 -0.14
CA LEU A 49 -11.21 -9.02 0.74
C LEU A 49 -9.68 -8.99 0.53
N ILE A 50 -9.06 -10.17 0.53
CA ILE A 50 -7.61 -10.32 0.30
C ILE A 50 -7.23 -9.77 -1.09
N GLY A 51 -8.06 -10.02 -2.11
CA GLY A 51 -7.86 -9.48 -3.45
C GLY A 51 -7.97 -7.96 -3.51
N SER A 52 -8.97 -7.35 -2.85
CA SER A 52 -9.10 -5.90 -2.77
C SER A 52 -7.93 -5.23 -2.02
N LEU A 53 -7.40 -5.91 -1.01
CA LEU A 53 -6.23 -5.50 -0.26
C LEU A 53 -4.98 -5.51 -1.15
N ALA A 54 -4.76 -6.61 -1.87
CA ALA A 54 -3.66 -6.76 -2.81
C ALA A 54 -3.71 -5.73 -3.96
N VAL A 55 -4.92 -5.39 -4.47
CA VAL A 55 -5.08 -4.33 -5.47
C VAL A 55 -4.72 -2.96 -4.91
N THR A 56 -5.09 -2.67 -3.66
CA THR A 56 -4.74 -1.42 -2.99
C THR A 56 -3.22 -1.31 -2.79
N ASP A 57 -2.59 -2.38 -2.31
CA ASP A 57 -1.15 -2.42 -2.10
C ASP A 57 -0.36 -2.37 -3.42
N LEU A 58 -0.91 -2.91 -4.52
CA LEU A 58 -0.34 -2.72 -5.87
C LEU A 58 -0.36 -1.25 -6.29
N MET A 59 -1.48 -0.55 -6.11
CA MET A 59 -1.53 0.89 -6.40
C MET A 59 -0.51 1.66 -5.56
N VAL A 60 -0.40 1.35 -4.26
CA VAL A 60 0.55 2.01 -3.36
C VAL A 60 2.00 1.69 -3.76
N SER A 61 2.33 0.44 -4.02
CA SER A 61 3.70 0.03 -4.35
C SER A 61 4.18 0.54 -5.71
N VAL A 62 3.28 0.74 -6.66
CA VAL A 62 3.61 1.31 -7.98
C VAL A 62 3.67 2.84 -7.98
N LEU A 63 2.83 3.51 -7.19
CA LEU A 63 2.70 4.97 -7.25
C LEU A 63 3.42 5.70 -6.09
N VAL A 64 3.33 5.17 -4.87
CA VAL A 64 3.80 5.84 -3.64
C VAL A 64 5.26 5.51 -3.36
N LEU A 65 5.59 4.23 -3.32
CA LEU A 65 6.91 3.78 -2.90
C LEU A 65 8.06 4.25 -3.81
N PRO A 66 7.91 4.36 -5.15
CA PRO A 66 8.98 4.88 -6.00
C PRO A 66 9.25 6.36 -5.76
N MET A 67 8.20 7.15 -5.52
CA MET A 67 8.32 8.58 -5.17
C MET A 67 8.97 8.75 -3.79
N ALA A 68 8.59 7.92 -2.81
CA ALA A 68 9.23 7.88 -1.50
C ALA A 68 10.73 7.54 -1.60
N ALA A 69 11.07 6.49 -2.36
CA ALA A 69 12.45 6.07 -2.55
C ALA A 69 13.28 7.19 -3.21
N LEU A 70 12.72 7.88 -4.20
CA LEU A 70 13.39 9.00 -4.86
C LEU A 70 13.66 10.15 -3.88
N TYR A 71 12.69 10.50 -3.04
CA TYR A 71 12.86 11.53 -2.01
C TYR A 71 13.93 11.14 -0.98
N GLN A 72 13.92 9.89 -0.52
CA GLN A 72 14.88 9.36 0.44
C GLN A 72 16.32 9.39 -0.10
N VAL A 73 16.51 9.05 -1.38
CA VAL A 73 17.82 8.95 -2.01
C VAL A 73 18.37 10.32 -2.39
N LEU A 74 17.52 11.20 -2.93
CA LEU A 74 17.94 12.54 -3.34
C LEU A 74 18.06 13.50 -2.16
N ASN A 75 17.38 13.25 -1.04
CA ASN A 75 17.32 14.14 0.13
C ASN A 75 16.88 15.58 -0.21
N LYS A 76 16.21 15.75 -1.36
CA LYS A 76 15.65 16.99 -1.86
C LYS A 76 14.49 16.69 -2.78
N TRP A 77 13.47 17.53 -2.74
CA TRP A 77 12.36 17.45 -3.68
C TRP A 77 12.70 18.19 -4.98
N THR A 78 12.73 17.50 -6.12
CA THR A 78 13.11 18.08 -7.42
C THR A 78 12.02 17.97 -8.50
N LEU A 79 10.90 17.32 -8.17
CA LEU A 79 9.80 17.02 -9.11
C LEU A 79 8.72 18.11 -9.17
N GLY A 80 8.94 19.26 -8.52
CA GLY A 80 7.99 20.39 -8.48
C GLY A 80 6.88 20.27 -7.42
N GLN A 81 6.15 21.36 -7.19
CA GLN A 81 5.17 21.52 -6.10
C GLN A 81 4.04 20.48 -6.14
N VAL A 82 3.39 20.32 -7.30
CA VAL A 82 2.25 19.38 -7.47
C VAL A 82 2.63 17.96 -7.06
N THR A 83 3.83 17.52 -7.43
CA THR A 83 4.31 16.19 -7.11
C THR A 83 4.66 16.05 -5.62
N CYS A 84 5.06 17.14 -4.96
CA CYS A 84 5.30 17.18 -3.51
C CYS A 84 3.99 17.03 -2.74
N ASP A 85 2.95 17.75 -3.15
CA ASP A 85 1.63 17.69 -2.52
C ASP A 85 1.04 16.28 -2.68
N LEU A 86 1.19 15.70 -3.88
CA LEU A 86 0.85 14.30 -4.14
C LEU A 86 1.65 13.35 -3.24
N PHE A 87 2.95 13.56 -3.06
CA PHE A 87 3.78 12.71 -2.20
C PHE A 87 3.34 12.76 -0.73
N ILE A 88 3.05 13.93 -0.18
CA ILE A 88 2.55 14.08 1.20
C ILE A 88 1.19 13.39 1.36
N ALA A 89 0.28 13.59 0.40
CA ALA A 89 -1.02 12.91 0.41
C ALA A 89 -0.86 11.38 0.40
N LEU A 90 0.12 10.87 -0.35
CA LEU A 90 0.40 9.45 -0.44
C LEU A 90 1.10 8.87 0.80
N ASP A 91 1.94 9.64 1.49
CA ASP A 91 2.54 9.24 2.79
C ASP A 91 1.46 9.06 3.87
N VAL A 92 0.53 10.03 3.96
CA VAL A 92 -0.65 9.93 4.83
C VAL A 92 -1.51 8.72 4.47
N LEU A 93 -1.69 8.45 3.18
CA LEU A 93 -2.40 7.26 2.70
C LEU A 93 -1.70 5.97 3.11
N CYS A 94 -0.36 5.92 3.12
CA CYS A 94 0.42 4.76 3.51
C CYS A 94 0.33 4.47 5.02
N CYS A 95 0.39 5.51 5.87
CA CYS A 95 0.14 5.38 7.30
C CYS A 95 -1.29 4.91 7.58
N THR A 96 -2.26 5.48 6.87
CA THR A 96 -3.68 5.11 7.00
C THR A 96 -3.92 3.66 6.54
N SER A 97 -3.32 3.24 5.42
CA SER A 97 -3.40 1.87 4.91
C SER A 97 -2.84 0.87 5.93
N SER A 98 -1.70 1.18 6.55
CA SER A 98 -1.09 0.33 7.57
C SER A 98 -2.00 0.15 8.80
N ILE A 99 -2.63 1.24 9.27
CA ILE A 99 -3.61 1.18 10.38
C ILE A 99 -4.82 0.35 9.97
N LEU A 100 -5.37 0.57 8.77
CA LEU A 100 -6.53 -0.17 8.28
C LEU A 100 -6.22 -1.67 8.09
N HIS A 101 -5.01 -2.01 7.65
CA HIS A 101 -4.52 -3.38 7.59
C HIS A 101 -4.51 -4.04 8.97
N LEU A 102 -3.94 -3.35 9.97
CA LEU A 102 -3.91 -3.83 11.35
C LEU A 102 -5.33 -3.98 11.92
N CYS A 103 -6.21 -3.01 11.67
CA CYS A 103 -7.61 -3.08 12.07
C CYS A 103 -8.35 -4.22 11.36
N ALA A 104 -8.08 -4.46 10.07
CA ALA A 104 -8.68 -5.55 9.32
C ALA A 104 -8.24 -6.92 9.84
N ILE A 105 -6.96 -7.09 10.18
CA ILE A 105 -6.44 -8.31 10.83
C ILE A 105 -7.09 -8.50 12.21
N ALA A 106 -7.21 -7.43 13.01
CA ALA A 106 -7.82 -7.48 14.33
C ALA A 106 -9.31 -7.81 14.26
N LEU A 107 -10.05 -7.18 13.33
CA LEU A 107 -11.47 -7.42 13.08
C LEU A 107 -11.70 -8.83 12.53
N ASP A 108 -10.82 -9.33 11.67
CA ASP A 108 -10.88 -10.70 11.18
C ASP A 108 -10.80 -11.72 12.32
N ARG A 109 -9.82 -11.55 13.22
CA ARG A 109 -9.75 -12.39 14.44
C ARG A 109 -10.96 -12.21 15.33
N TYR A 110 -11.42 -10.98 15.53
CA TYR A 110 -12.56 -10.69 16.38
C TYR A 110 -13.83 -11.37 15.87
N TRP A 111 -14.14 -11.22 14.59
CA TRP A 111 -15.36 -11.77 14.01
C TRP A 111 -15.29 -13.29 13.80
N ALA A 112 -14.12 -13.86 13.52
CA ALA A 112 -13.92 -15.30 13.51
C ALA A 112 -14.22 -15.95 14.88
N ILE A 113 -14.02 -15.21 15.97
CA ILE A 113 -14.28 -15.68 17.33
C ILE A 113 -15.74 -15.44 17.75
N THR A 114 -16.32 -14.30 17.36
CA THR A 114 -17.57 -13.82 17.95
C THR A 114 -18.82 -14.23 17.16
N ASP A 115 -18.77 -14.26 15.82
CA ASP A 115 -19.94 -14.57 14.98
C ASP A 115 -19.54 -15.27 13.66
N PRO A 116 -19.22 -16.58 13.70
CA PRO A 116 -18.66 -17.29 12.55
C PRO A 116 -19.59 -17.38 11.32
N ILE A 117 -20.91 -17.27 11.49
CA ILE A 117 -21.91 -17.47 10.42
C ILE A 117 -22.33 -16.15 9.76
N ASP A 118 -22.54 -15.10 10.54
CA ASP A 118 -23.05 -13.80 10.03
C ASP A 118 -21.91 -12.93 9.44
N TYR A 119 -20.67 -13.19 9.86
CA TYR A 119 -19.47 -12.50 9.39
C TYR A 119 -19.15 -12.75 7.91
N VAL A 120 -19.44 -13.94 7.40
CA VAL A 120 -19.18 -14.35 6.01
C VAL A 120 -19.98 -13.50 5.00
N ASN A 121 -21.13 -12.94 5.39
CA ASN A 121 -22.05 -12.26 4.48
C ASN A 121 -21.91 -10.73 4.41
N LYS A 122 -21.18 -10.07 5.33
CA LYS A 122 -21.16 -8.59 5.43
C LYS A 122 -19.85 -7.91 5.00
N ARG A 123 -18.77 -8.66 4.73
CA ARG A 123 -17.50 -8.09 4.25
C ARG A 123 -17.64 -7.58 2.82
N THR A 124 -17.59 -6.26 2.63
CA THR A 124 -17.63 -5.65 1.29
C THR A 124 -16.37 -4.82 0.99
N PRO A 125 -15.57 -5.22 -0.02
CA PRO A 125 -14.36 -4.49 -0.45
C PRO A 125 -14.67 -3.08 -0.97
N ARG A 126 -15.94 -2.84 -1.34
CA ARG A 126 -16.47 -1.51 -1.69
C ARG A 126 -16.30 -0.48 -0.57
N ARG A 127 -16.28 -0.89 0.71
CA ARG A 127 -16.06 0.06 1.82
C ARG A 127 -14.60 0.47 1.98
N ALA A 128 -13.65 -0.41 1.70
CA ALA A 128 -12.23 -0.06 1.68
C ALA A 128 -11.90 0.82 0.47
N ALA A 129 -12.44 0.49 -0.71
CA ALA A 129 -12.37 1.34 -1.89
C ALA A 129 -13.03 2.72 -1.67
N ALA A 130 -14.16 2.76 -0.94
CA ALA A 130 -14.80 4.02 -0.54
C ALA A 130 -13.95 4.81 0.45
N LEU A 131 -13.28 4.16 1.41
CA LEU A 131 -12.35 4.82 2.34
C LEU A 131 -11.16 5.41 1.60
N ILE A 132 -10.55 4.67 0.67
CA ILE A 132 -9.49 5.16 -0.21
C ILE A 132 -9.97 6.37 -1.02
N SER A 133 -11.15 6.25 -1.65
CA SER A 133 -11.77 7.37 -2.39
C SER A 133 -12.02 8.60 -1.50
N LEU A 134 -12.39 8.39 -0.23
CA LEU A 134 -12.57 9.43 0.78
C LEU A 134 -11.23 10.07 1.18
N THR A 135 -10.15 9.31 1.33
CA THR A 135 -8.83 9.85 1.65
C THR A 135 -8.30 10.73 0.50
N TRP A 136 -8.53 10.32 -0.75
CA TRP A 136 -8.26 11.16 -1.92
C TRP A 136 -9.09 12.45 -1.91
N LEU A 137 -10.37 12.37 -1.57
CA LEU A 137 -11.27 13.52 -1.48
C LEU A 137 -10.81 14.50 -0.38
N ILE A 138 -10.39 13.98 0.77
CA ILE A 138 -9.92 14.76 1.92
C ILE A 138 -8.58 15.42 1.62
N GLY A 139 -7.65 14.70 0.96
CA GLY A 139 -6.40 15.28 0.48
C GLY A 139 -6.64 16.42 -0.52
N PHE A 140 -7.63 16.28 -1.41
CA PHE A 140 -8.02 17.31 -2.36
C PHE A 140 -8.73 18.51 -1.70
N LEU A 141 -9.41 18.32 -0.57
CA LEU A 141 -10.11 19.35 0.19
C LEU A 141 -9.21 20.15 1.13
N ILE A 142 -8.10 19.55 1.57
CA ILE A 142 -7.10 20.19 2.43
C ILE A 142 -6.04 20.93 1.60
N SER A 143 -5.84 20.50 0.35
CA SER A 143 -4.99 21.17 -0.64
C SER A 143 -5.63 22.40 -1.28
#